data_AF-A0A5N6DRU2-F1
#
_entry.id   AF-A0A5N6DRU2-F1
#
_cell.length_a   1.000
_cell.length_b   1.000
_cell.length_c   1.000
_cell.angle_alpha   90.00
_cell.angle_beta   90.00
_cell.angle_gamma   90.00
#
_symmetry.space_group_name_H-M   'P 1'
#
loop_
_entity.id
_entity.type
_entity.pdbx_description
1 polymer ?
#
loop_
_entity_poly.entity_id
_entity_poly.type
_entity_poly.pdbx_seq_one_letter_code
_entity_poly.pdbx_strand_id
1 'polypeptide(L)' 'MRLLHTSTFEIRTFPDGETPPYAILSHTWEEEEVTYTDLKDFHSTYVTEKKGFGKIK' A
#
# COMPACT_ATOMS: atom_id res chain seq x y z
N MET A 1 -4.40 14.13 -5.55
CA MET A 1 -4.31 12.97 -4.61
C MET A 1 -3.14 12.04 -4.97
N ARG A 2 -2.64 11.23 -4.03
CA ARG A 2 -1.65 10.15 -4.30
C ARG A 2 -2.26 8.79 -3.93
N LEU A 3 -2.19 7.81 -4.82
CA LEU A 3 -2.66 6.44 -4.59
C LEU A 3 -1.52 5.43 -4.74
N LEU A 4 -1.60 4.34 -3.99
CA LEU A 4 -0.69 3.19 -4.12
C LEU A 4 -1.29 2.19 -5.13
N HIS A 5 -0.50 1.78 -6.11
CA HIS A 5 -0.87 0.69 -7.01
C HIS A 5 -0.56 -0.66 -6.33
N THR A 6 -1.57 -1.46 -6.00
CA THR A 6 -1.40 -2.65 -5.14
C THR A 6 -0.61 -3.81 -5.78
N SER A 7 -0.46 -3.83 -7.11
CA SER A 7 0.33 -4.88 -7.79
C SER A 7 1.78 -4.49 -8.05
N THR A 8 2.08 -3.19 -8.13
CA THR A 8 3.44 -2.68 -8.43
C THR A 8 4.06 -1.91 -7.28
N PHE A 9 3.26 -1.58 -6.26
CA PHE A 9 3.60 -0.76 -5.10
C PHE A 9 4.14 0.62 -5.44
N GLU A 10 3.84 1.10 -6.65
CA GLU A 10 4.20 2.45 -7.07
C GLU A 10 3.16 3.45 -6.58
N ILE A 11 3.63 4.59 -6.08
CA ILE A 11 2.77 5.73 -5.80
C ILE A 11 2.52 6.49 -7.10
N ARG A 12 1.25 6.66 -7.45
CA ARG A 12 0.81 7.49 -8.57
C ARG A 12 0.12 8.74 -8.04
N THR A 13 0.44 9.88 -8.66
CA THR A 13 -0.18 11.16 -8.35
C THR A 13 -1.26 11.45 -9.38
N PHE A 14 -2.43 11.82 -8.89
CA PHE A 14 -3.58 12.20 -9.70
C PHE A 14 -3.91 13.67 -9.42
N PRO A 15 -4.07 14.51 -10.45
CA PRO A 15 -4.55 15.88 -10.27
C PRO A 15 -6.01 15.89 -9.83
N ASP A 16 -6.47 17.05 -9.36
CA ASP A 16 -7.85 17.22 -8.91
C ASP A 16 -8.82 17.02 -10.09
N GLY A 17 -9.87 16.22 -9.89
CA GLY A 17 -10.84 15.87 -10.94
C GLY A 17 -10.49 14.65 -11.81
N GLU A 18 -9.25 14.14 -11.76
CA GLU A 18 -8.81 12.94 -12.53
C GLU A 18 -8.55 11.72 -11.65
N THR A 19 -9.12 11.72 -10.44
CA THR A 19 -8.99 10.61 -9.51
C THR A 19 -9.80 9.40 -10.00
N PRO A 20 -9.16 8.24 -10.29
CA PRO A 20 -9.88 7.02 -10.65
C PRO A 20 -10.60 6.45 -9.43
N PRO A 21 -11.54 5.49 -9.59
CA PRO A 21 -12.08 4.73 -8.47
C PRO A 21 -10.97 4.11 -7.63
N TYR A 22 -11.06 4.27 -6.32
CA TYR A 22 -10.06 3.80 -5.37
C TYR A 22 -10.72 3.24 -4.11
N ALA A 23 -10.01 2.36 -3.42
CA ALA A 23 -10.39 1.88 -2.10
C ALA A 23 -9.45 2.48 -1.05
N ILE A 24 -10.02 2.88 0.09
CA ILE A 24 -9.23 3.22 1.28
C ILE A 24 -9.14 1.95 2.11
N LEU A 25 -7.93 1.42 2.22
CA LEU A 25 -7.62 0.28 3.09
C LEU A 25 -7.45 0.79 4.52
N SER A 26 -8.55 1.24 5.13
CA SER A 26 -8.59 1.67 6.54
C SER A 26 -9.14 0.54 7.38
N HIS A 27 -8.28 -0.12 8.14
CA HIS A 27 -8.68 -0.84 9.34
C HIS A 27 -7.65 -0.60 10.42
N THR A 28 -8.14 -0.57 11.67
CA THR A 28 -7.43 -0.27 12.91
C THR A 28 -5.95 -0.60 12.85
N TRP A 29 -5.14 0.35 13.32
CA TRP A 29 -3.72 0.15 13.48
C TRP A 29 -3.49 -1.14 14.27
N GLU A 30 -2.76 -2.07 13.67
CA GLU A 30 -2.39 -3.33 14.29
C GLU A 30 -0.86 -3.44 14.30
N GLU A 31 -0.36 -4.42 15.05
CA GLU A 31 1.06 -4.74 14.99
C GLU A 31 1.46 -5.16 13.57
N GLU A 32 2.71 -4.90 13.20
CA GLU A 32 3.28 -5.28 11.91
C GLU A 32 2.61 -4.60 10.71
N GLU A 33 2.40 -3.28 10.82
CA GLU A 33 2.03 -2.45 9.68
C GLU A 33 3.12 -2.40 8.61
N VAL A 34 2.67 -2.23 7.37
CA VAL A 34 3.53 -2.13 6.19
C VAL A 34 3.70 -0.65 5.83
N THR A 35 4.95 -0.20 5.84
CA THR A 35 5.32 1.14 5.39
C THR A 35 5.60 1.15 3.89
N TYR A 36 5.60 2.34 3.29
CA TYR A 36 6.00 2.46 1.88
C TYR A 36 7.45 2.02 1.63
N THR A 37 8.34 2.18 2.60
CA THR A 37 9.72 1.71 2.51
C THR A 37 9.79 0.19 2.48
N ASP A 38 8.98 -0.49 3.29
CA ASP A 38 8.86 -1.95 3.26
C ASP A 38 8.44 -2.42 1.86
N LEU A 39 7.46 -1.76 1.25
CA LEU A 39 7.00 -2.12 -0.10
C LEU A 39 8.03 -1.90 -1.21
N LYS A 40 9.05 -1.07 -0.98
CA LYS A 40 10.16 -0.91 -1.94
C LYS A 40 11.16 -2.05 -1.88
N ASP A 41 11.24 -2.76 -0.75
CA ASP A 41 12.08 -3.94 -0.57
C ASP A 41 11.25 -5.23 -0.70
N PHE A 42 10.49 -5.32 -1.80
CA PHE A 42 9.54 -6.41 -2.02
C PHE A 42 10.18 -7.80 -2.23
N HIS A 43 11.50 -7.84 -2.40
CA HIS A 43 12.28 -9.08 -2.46
C HIS A 43 12.57 -9.66 -1.08
N SER A 44 12.33 -8.91 -0.01
CA SER A 44 12.51 -9.35 1.36
C SER A 44 11.26 -10.09 1.85
N THR A 45 11.41 -11.35 2.23
CA THR A 45 10.32 -12.19 2.82
C THR A 45 9.71 -11.54 4.06
N TYR A 46 10.47 -10.69 4.74
CA TYR A 46 10.04 -9.92 5.91
C TYR A 46 8.77 -9.11 5.67
N VAL A 47 8.61 -8.51 4.49
CA VAL A 47 7.48 -7.63 4.17
C VAL A 47 6.20 -8.43 3.96
N THR A 48 6.32 -9.60 3.34
CA THR A 48 5.18 -10.50 3.07
C THR A 48 4.65 -11.19 4.32
N GLU A 49 5.47 -11.26 5.38
CA GLU A 49 5.11 -11.87 6.68
C GLU A 49 4.38 -10.91 7.62
N LYS A 50 4.45 -9.60 7.36
CA LYS A 50 3.76 -8.58 8.15
C LYS A 50 2.25 -8.76 8.08
N LYS A 51 1.55 -8.76 9.22
CA LYS A 51 0.07 -8.80 9.28
C LYS A 51 -0.59 -7.73 8.40
N GLY A 52 -0.02 -6.53 8.37
CA GLY A 52 -0.52 -5.42 7.54
C GLY A 52 -0.47 -5.69 6.04
N PHE A 53 0.37 -6.61 5.57
CA PHE A 53 0.52 -6.93 4.14
C PHE A 53 -0.73 -7.57 3.55
N GLY A 54 -1.45 -8.38 4.35
CA GLY A 54 -2.72 -8.98 3.93
C GLY A 54 -3.80 -7.96 3.60
N LYS A 55 -3.68 -6.71 4.06
CA LYS A 55 -4.60 -5.62 3.72
C LYS A 55 -4.43 -5.11 2.28
N ILE A 56 -3.26 -5.32 1.67
CA ILE A 56 -2.90 -4.76 0.35
C ILE A 56 -3.26 -5.73 -0.79
N LYS A 57 -3.54 -7.00 -0.47
CA LYS A 57 -3.82 -8.07 -1.43
C LYS A 57 -5.29 -8.42 -1.53
#